data_AF-A0A938GRK4-F1
#
_entry.id   AF-A0A938GRK4-F1
#
_cell.length_a   1.000
_cell.length_b   1.000
_cell.length_c   1.000
_cell.angle_alpha   90.00
_cell.angle_beta   90.00
_cell.angle_gamma   90.00
#
_symmetry.space_group_name_H-M   'P 1'
#
loop_
_entity.id
_entity.type
_entity.pdbx_description
1 polymer ?
#
loop_
_entity_poly.entity_id
_entity_poly.type
_entity_poly.pdbx_seq_one_letter_code
_entity_poly.pdbx_strand_id
1 'polypeptide(L)'
;MTPFALPALEPFSSLPPPALSSSAYATALNQVQALGGKVSTLRTARDSETAVFWSDFSYTSMPPGHWHLIAEGIAVSQTNSLVDNARLFALLSLAQADTGILCWEAKFRYNLWRPVTAIQRADEDSNPLTHADPMWDHFLSSPPFPAYFSGHSSFSAASAVVLADFYGRDTLPFKASSDSLPGVARDYTSLADCADEVGMSRIYGGIHYSFDNTEGKEVGRKVGNYVSTHFLLPVSALPSVRVSQVRLGTVELTVQGRGTGRLELQVSEDLRTFVPLSSSMFVPGGWRYTDTNANFASKFYRAVETE
;
A
#
# COMPACT_ATOMS: atom_id res chain seq x y z
N MET A 1 12.59 5.70 -17.55
CA MET A 1 13.28 4.80 -16.61
C MET A 1 12.74 3.40 -16.84
N THR A 2 13.58 2.37 -16.80
CA THR A 2 13.11 0.98 -16.90
C THR A 2 12.42 0.58 -15.58
N PRO A 3 11.20 0.04 -15.60
CA PRO A 3 10.55 -0.50 -14.40
C PRO A 3 11.31 -1.68 -13.81
N PHE A 4 11.13 -1.93 -12.51
CA PHE A 4 11.73 -3.04 -11.78
C PHE A 4 10.90 -4.32 -11.85
N ALA A 5 9.57 -4.21 -11.70
CA ALA A 5 8.66 -5.35 -11.66
C ALA A 5 7.69 -5.36 -12.87
N LEU A 6 7.20 -4.19 -13.28
CA LEU A 6 6.26 -4.09 -14.40
C LEU A 6 6.94 -4.46 -15.73
N PRO A 7 6.29 -5.26 -16.60
CA PRO A 7 6.84 -5.62 -17.89
C PRO A 7 6.78 -4.46 -18.91
N ALA A 8 5.83 -3.54 -18.70
CA ALA A 8 5.58 -2.35 -19.50
C ALA A 8 4.77 -1.34 -18.68
N LEU A 9 4.76 -0.06 -19.09
CA LEU A 9 4.04 1.01 -18.38
C LEU A 9 2.58 1.15 -18.84
N GLU A 10 2.31 0.86 -20.11
CA GLU A 10 1.04 1.12 -20.79
C GLU A 10 -0.17 0.47 -20.10
N PRO A 11 -0.12 -0.81 -19.66
CA PRO A 11 -1.26 -1.43 -18.97
C PRO A 11 -1.59 -0.81 -17.60
N PHE A 12 -0.64 -0.06 -17.03
CA PHE A 12 -0.72 0.55 -15.71
C PHE A 12 -0.82 2.08 -15.77
N SER A 13 -0.77 2.66 -16.97
CA SER A 13 -0.82 4.10 -17.18
C SER A 13 -2.15 4.67 -16.74
N SER A 14 -2.11 5.91 -16.25
CA SER A 14 -3.32 6.61 -15.87
C SER A 14 -4.17 6.98 -17.08
N LEU A 15 -5.46 7.18 -16.81
CA LEU A 15 -6.31 7.98 -17.68
C LEU A 15 -5.77 9.42 -17.80
N PRO A 16 -6.18 10.21 -18.81
CA PRO A 16 -5.88 11.63 -18.85
C PRO A 16 -6.65 12.39 -17.74
N PRO A 17 -6.12 13.53 -17.25
CA PRO A 17 -6.87 14.38 -16.34
C PRO A 17 -8.12 14.94 -17.03
N PRO A 18 -9.14 15.36 -16.27
CA PRO A 18 -10.30 16.07 -16.83
C PRO A 18 -9.85 17.29 -17.64
N ALA A 19 -10.53 17.55 -18.77
CA ALA A 19 -10.29 18.74 -19.56
C ALA A 19 -10.55 20.01 -18.71
N LEU A 20 -9.75 21.06 -18.91
CA LEU A 20 -9.87 22.30 -18.14
C LEU A 20 -11.26 22.94 -18.26
N SER A 21 -11.92 22.84 -19.42
CA SER A 21 -13.28 23.34 -19.65
C SER A 21 -14.39 22.47 -19.07
N SER A 22 -14.06 21.34 -18.41
CA SER A 22 -15.06 20.40 -17.89
C SER A 22 -15.61 20.81 -16.52
N SER A 23 -16.82 20.37 -16.20
CA SER A 23 -17.40 20.52 -14.87
C SER A 23 -16.61 19.76 -13.80
N ALA A 24 -16.06 18.58 -14.14
CA ALA A 24 -15.24 17.79 -13.23
C ALA A 24 -13.96 18.53 -12.79
N TYR A 25 -13.31 19.24 -13.73
CA TYR A 25 -12.18 20.11 -13.40
C TYR A 25 -12.62 21.26 -12.48
N ALA A 26 -13.69 21.97 -12.84
CA ALA A 26 -14.18 23.11 -12.04
C ALA A 26 -14.55 22.70 -10.61
N THR A 27 -15.25 21.56 -10.44
CA THR A 27 -15.58 21.03 -9.10
C THR A 27 -14.32 20.79 -8.27
N ALA A 28 -13.28 20.20 -8.85
CA ALA A 28 -12.04 19.93 -8.14
C ALA A 28 -11.23 21.20 -7.84
N LEU A 29 -11.16 22.14 -8.78
CA LEU A 29 -10.49 23.44 -8.57
C LEU A 29 -11.17 24.21 -7.43
N ASN A 30 -12.50 24.34 -7.47
CA ASN A 30 -13.28 25.06 -6.46
C ASN A 30 -13.17 24.39 -5.07
N GLN A 31 -13.10 23.05 -5.01
CA GLN A 31 -12.84 22.33 -3.76
C GLN A 31 -11.48 22.73 -3.16
N VAL A 32 -10.43 22.74 -3.99
CA VAL A 32 -9.08 23.09 -3.53
C VAL A 32 -8.98 24.57 -3.17
N GLN A 33 -9.65 25.46 -3.92
CA GLN A 33 -9.70 26.88 -3.59
C GLN A 33 -10.31 27.11 -2.21
N ALA A 34 -11.40 26.40 -1.90
CA ALA A 34 -12.11 26.55 -0.64
C ALA A 34 -11.37 25.92 0.56
N LEU A 35 -10.74 24.76 0.38
CA LEU A 35 -10.11 23.99 1.48
C LEU A 35 -8.60 24.14 1.58
N GLY A 36 -7.92 24.51 0.49
CA GLY A 36 -6.46 24.42 0.36
C GLY A 36 -5.73 25.76 0.52
N GLY A 37 -6.45 26.87 0.64
CA GLY A 37 -5.86 28.20 0.72
C GLY A 37 -5.15 28.46 2.05
N LYS A 38 -4.11 29.30 2.06
CA LYS A 38 -3.39 29.73 3.27
C LYS A 38 -4.34 30.28 4.34
N VAL A 39 -5.37 30.99 3.90
CA VAL A 39 -6.54 31.36 4.68
C VAL A 39 -7.75 30.58 4.14
N SER A 40 -8.43 29.82 4.99
CA SER A 40 -9.65 29.11 4.64
C SER A 40 -10.64 29.20 5.80
N THR A 41 -11.91 29.49 5.49
CA THR A 41 -13.01 29.47 6.47
C THR A 41 -13.69 28.11 6.57
N LEU A 42 -13.36 27.17 5.67
CA LEU A 42 -13.95 25.82 5.63
C LEU A 42 -13.00 24.73 6.14
N ARG A 43 -11.68 24.90 5.96
CA ARG A 43 -10.68 23.93 6.43
C ARG A 43 -10.64 23.94 7.96
N THR A 44 -10.85 22.79 8.58
CA THR A 44 -10.81 22.67 10.05
C THR A 44 -9.36 22.65 10.57
N ALA A 45 -9.21 22.77 11.90
CA ALA A 45 -7.91 22.58 12.54
C ALA A 45 -7.35 21.16 12.30
N ARG A 46 -8.23 20.13 12.34
CA ARG A 46 -7.84 18.75 12.06
C ARG A 46 -7.35 18.58 10.63
N ASP A 47 -8.00 19.21 9.65
CA ASP A 47 -7.59 19.16 8.23
C ASP A 47 -6.23 19.83 8.01
N SER A 48 -6.00 20.97 8.69
CA SER A 48 -4.71 21.67 8.65
C SER A 48 -3.59 20.79 9.23
N GLU A 49 -3.84 20.15 10.37
CA GLU A 49 -2.90 19.17 10.94
C GLU A 49 -2.74 17.94 10.03
N THR A 50 -3.79 17.49 9.34
CA THR A 50 -3.70 16.41 8.33
C THR A 50 -2.73 16.77 7.23
N ALA A 51 -2.84 17.98 6.69
CA ALA A 51 -1.95 18.46 5.63
C ALA A 51 -0.49 18.45 6.09
N VAL A 52 -0.19 19.00 7.28
CA VAL A 52 1.19 19.04 7.80
C VAL A 52 1.70 17.65 8.14
N PHE A 53 0.89 16.80 8.77
CA PHE A 53 1.26 15.44 9.18
C PHE A 53 1.76 14.59 8.00
N TRP A 54 1.10 14.69 6.86
CA TRP A 54 1.42 13.95 5.64
C TRP A 54 2.18 14.79 4.61
N SER A 55 2.86 15.86 5.04
CA SER A 55 3.47 16.80 4.10
C SER A 55 4.69 16.21 3.38
N ASP A 56 5.49 15.42 4.11
CA ASP A 56 6.64 14.62 3.66
C ASP A 56 7.57 15.38 2.70
N PHE A 57 7.93 16.61 3.08
CA PHE A 57 8.84 17.48 2.32
C PHE A 57 10.31 17.03 2.39
N SER A 58 11.22 17.80 1.77
CA SER A 58 12.67 17.56 1.83
C SER A 58 13.15 17.38 3.28
N TYR A 59 14.16 16.51 3.45
CA TYR A 59 14.74 16.13 4.74
C TYR A 59 13.83 15.30 5.66
N THR A 60 12.69 14.82 5.15
CA THR A 60 11.90 13.75 5.78
C THR A 60 12.20 12.40 5.13
N SER A 61 11.58 11.34 5.63
CA SER A 61 11.53 10.02 4.99
C SER A 61 10.88 10.03 3.60
N MET A 62 10.20 11.12 3.21
CA MET A 62 9.39 11.25 2.00
C MET A 62 8.25 10.20 1.96
N PRO A 63 7.25 10.31 1.07
CA PRO A 63 6.10 9.40 1.12
C PRO A 63 6.46 7.90 1.03
N PRO A 64 7.40 7.47 0.16
CA PRO A 64 7.83 6.07 0.14
C PRO A 64 8.43 5.60 1.46
N GLY A 65 9.32 6.40 2.06
CA GLY A 65 9.99 6.06 3.32
C GLY A 65 9.06 6.13 4.54
N HIS A 66 8.09 7.05 4.55
CA HIS A 66 7.06 7.09 5.58
C HIS A 66 6.27 5.76 5.63
N TRP A 67 5.91 5.22 4.47
CA TRP A 67 5.29 3.89 4.39
C TRP A 67 6.22 2.74 4.79
N HIS A 68 7.54 2.89 4.65
CA HIS A 68 8.50 1.93 5.21
C HIS A 68 8.52 1.96 6.75
N LEU A 69 8.43 3.14 7.36
CA LEU A 69 8.33 3.27 8.83
C LEU A 69 7.01 2.67 9.35
N ILE A 70 5.91 2.87 8.63
CA ILE A 70 4.62 2.21 8.92
C ILE A 70 4.77 0.68 8.82
N ALA A 71 5.36 0.18 7.73
CA ALA A 71 5.58 -1.25 7.52
C ALA A 71 6.48 -1.86 8.60
N GLU A 72 7.51 -1.15 9.07
CA GLU A 72 8.36 -1.56 10.19
C GLU A 72 7.55 -1.72 11.47
N GLY A 73 6.76 -0.71 11.84
CA GLY A 73 5.90 -0.77 13.02
C GLY A 73 4.91 -1.94 12.98
N ILE A 74 4.28 -2.16 11.82
CA ILE A 74 3.40 -3.31 11.60
C ILE A 74 4.18 -4.62 11.73
N ALA A 75 5.33 -4.75 11.08
CA ALA A 75 6.14 -5.97 11.10
C ALA A 75 6.58 -6.38 12.52
N VAL A 76 6.95 -5.41 13.34
CA VAL A 76 7.24 -5.64 14.77
C VAL A 76 5.98 -6.14 15.49
N SER A 77 4.83 -5.49 15.30
CA SER A 77 3.56 -5.89 15.93
C SER A 77 3.09 -7.29 15.52
N GLN A 78 3.37 -7.70 14.28
CA GLN A 78 2.99 -9.01 13.74
C GLN A 78 4.07 -10.08 14.01
N THR A 79 5.15 -9.74 14.71
CA THR A 79 6.25 -10.66 15.05
C THR A 79 6.88 -11.34 13.83
N ASN A 80 7.01 -10.60 12.72
CA ASN A 80 7.59 -11.11 11.48
C ASN A 80 9.01 -11.69 11.71
N SER A 81 9.35 -12.78 11.01
CA SER A 81 10.73 -13.27 10.96
C SER A 81 11.62 -12.39 10.08
N LEU A 82 12.93 -12.61 10.11
CA LEU A 82 13.87 -11.93 9.20
C LEU A 82 13.53 -12.16 7.72
N VAL A 83 13.13 -13.38 7.36
CA VAL A 83 12.76 -13.73 5.98
C VAL A 83 11.45 -13.04 5.58
N ASP A 84 10.47 -12.99 6.50
CA ASP A 84 9.21 -12.28 6.26
C ASP A 84 9.46 -10.78 6.06
N ASN A 85 10.32 -10.17 6.86
CA ASN A 85 10.70 -8.76 6.72
C ASN A 85 11.44 -8.51 5.39
N ALA A 86 12.41 -9.34 5.05
CA ALA A 86 13.13 -9.22 3.78
C ALA A 86 12.16 -9.27 2.59
N ARG A 87 11.17 -10.19 2.62
CA ARG A 87 10.13 -10.28 1.60
C ARG A 87 9.22 -9.07 1.59
N LEU A 88 8.71 -8.65 2.76
CA LEU A 88 7.79 -7.52 2.89
C LEU A 88 8.40 -6.24 2.33
N PHE A 89 9.60 -5.88 2.78
CA PHE A 89 10.26 -4.64 2.37
C PHE A 89 10.68 -4.66 0.90
N ALA A 90 11.06 -5.82 0.37
CA ALA A 90 11.35 -5.97 -1.05
C ALA A 90 10.10 -5.77 -1.92
N LEU A 91 8.96 -6.37 -1.56
CA LEU A 91 7.68 -6.15 -2.25
C LEU A 91 7.25 -4.69 -2.22
N LEU A 92 7.35 -4.06 -1.03
CA LEU A 92 7.00 -2.66 -0.83
C LEU A 92 7.86 -1.74 -1.70
N SER A 93 9.18 -1.95 -1.68
CA SER A 93 10.13 -1.18 -2.49
C SER A 93 9.89 -1.34 -4.00
N LEU A 94 9.65 -2.56 -4.48
CA LEU A 94 9.34 -2.83 -5.89
C LEU A 94 8.08 -2.09 -6.34
N ALA A 95 7.00 -2.19 -5.55
CA ALA A 95 5.74 -1.53 -5.87
C ALA A 95 5.86 0.00 -5.86
N GLN A 96 6.56 0.57 -4.88
CA GLN A 96 6.78 2.01 -4.80
C GLN A 96 7.67 2.52 -5.93
N ALA A 97 8.75 1.82 -6.28
CA ALA A 97 9.64 2.22 -7.38
C ALA A 97 8.87 2.36 -8.70
N ASP A 98 8.09 1.35 -9.08
CA ASP A 98 7.35 1.35 -10.34
C ASP A 98 6.16 2.31 -10.33
N THR A 99 5.52 2.49 -9.17
CA THR A 99 4.51 3.54 -8.96
C THR A 99 5.12 4.92 -9.16
N GLY A 100 6.36 5.14 -8.70
CA GLY A 100 7.09 6.40 -8.89
C GLY A 100 7.37 6.67 -10.37
N ILE A 101 7.78 5.65 -11.12
CA ILE A 101 8.01 5.76 -12.57
C ILE A 101 6.73 6.17 -13.28
N LEU A 102 5.60 5.49 -13.03
CA LEU A 102 4.31 5.83 -13.63
C LEU A 102 3.82 7.23 -13.22
N CYS A 103 4.01 7.59 -11.95
CA CYS A 103 3.60 8.90 -11.45
C CYS A 103 4.36 10.03 -12.13
N TRP A 104 5.69 9.92 -12.24
CA TRP A 104 6.49 10.94 -12.93
C TRP A 104 6.26 10.95 -14.44
N GLU A 105 6.04 9.78 -15.04
CA GLU A 105 5.66 9.69 -16.45
C GLU A 105 4.36 10.48 -16.71
N ALA A 106 3.29 10.23 -15.94
CA ALA A 106 2.03 10.94 -16.08
C ALA A 106 2.18 12.46 -15.83
N LYS A 107 2.96 12.85 -14.82
CA LYS A 107 3.24 14.26 -14.50
C LYS A 107 3.79 15.01 -15.69
N PHE A 108 4.79 14.45 -16.36
CA PHE A 108 5.43 15.12 -17.49
C PHE A 108 4.71 14.87 -18.82
N ARG A 109 3.92 13.79 -18.95
CA ARG A 109 3.04 13.55 -20.10
C ARG A 109 1.92 14.59 -20.18
N TYR A 110 1.22 14.82 -19.06
CA TYR A 110 0.05 15.70 -19.03
C TYR A 110 0.37 17.14 -18.63
N ASN A 111 1.49 17.34 -17.92
CA ASN A 111 2.02 18.65 -17.54
C ASN A 111 0.98 19.60 -16.91
N LEU A 112 0.04 19.05 -16.13
CA LEU A 112 -1.05 19.80 -15.52
C LEU A 112 -0.52 20.77 -14.46
N TRP A 113 -0.94 22.03 -14.53
CA TRP A 113 -0.59 23.07 -13.57
C TRP A 113 -1.07 22.78 -12.14
N ARG A 114 -0.35 23.32 -11.16
CA ARG A 114 -0.71 23.21 -9.73
C ARG A 114 -1.89 24.12 -9.38
N PRO A 115 -2.66 23.80 -8.33
CA PRO A 115 -3.81 24.60 -7.93
C PRO A 115 -3.51 26.08 -7.72
N VAL A 116 -2.34 26.44 -7.17
CA VAL A 116 -1.96 27.85 -7.00
C VAL A 116 -1.97 28.62 -8.33
N THR A 117 -1.35 28.07 -9.36
CA THR A 117 -1.32 28.71 -10.69
C THR A 117 -2.71 28.67 -11.33
N ALA A 118 -3.40 27.54 -11.21
CA ALA A 118 -4.73 27.35 -11.80
C ALA A 118 -5.79 28.29 -11.21
N ILE A 119 -5.77 28.50 -9.90
CA ILE A 119 -6.71 29.39 -9.20
C ILE A 119 -6.36 30.85 -9.48
N GLN A 120 -5.08 31.23 -9.46
CA GLN A 120 -4.66 32.60 -9.75
C GLN A 120 -4.98 33.02 -11.19
N ARG A 121 -5.00 32.06 -12.13
CA ARG A 121 -5.16 32.27 -13.57
C ARG A 121 -6.36 31.51 -14.14
N ALA A 122 -7.42 31.33 -13.34
CA ALA A 122 -8.59 30.58 -13.79
C ALA A 122 -9.34 31.28 -14.94
N ASP A 123 -9.08 32.57 -15.18
CA ASP A 123 -9.55 33.29 -16.36
C ASP A 123 -8.91 32.80 -17.68
N GLU A 124 -7.84 31.99 -17.61
CA GLU A 124 -7.16 31.41 -18.78
C GLU A 124 -7.57 29.97 -19.08
N ASP A 125 -8.40 29.33 -18.26
CA ASP A 125 -8.75 27.90 -18.39
C ASP A 125 -9.95 27.62 -19.32
N SER A 126 -10.58 28.69 -19.84
CA SER A 126 -11.79 28.65 -20.68
C SER A 126 -12.99 27.93 -20.02
N ASN A 127 -13.10 28.00 -18.70
CA ASN A 127 -14.17 27.39 -17.93
C ASN A 127 -15.02 28.46 -17.20
N PRO A 128 -16.31 28.63 -17.55
CA PRO A 128 -17.16 29.63 -16.89
C PRO A 128 -17.55 29.27 -15.44
N LEU A 129 -17.18 28.07 -14.96
CA LEU A 129 -17.46 27.57 -13.62
C LEU A 129 -16.29 27.75 -12.64
N THR A 130 -15.20 28.36 -13.10
CA THR A 130 -14.02 28.69 -12.29
C THR A 130 -13.87 30.20 -12.20
N HIS A 131 -13.24 30.68 -11.12
CA HIS A 131 -13.09 32.10 -10.86
C HIS A 131 -11.67 32.41 -10.41
N ALA A 132 -11.01 33.32 -11.12
CA ALA A 132 -9.65 33.71 -10.81
C ALA A 132 -9.59 34.42 -9.46
N ASP A 133 -8.63 34.03 -8.64
CA ASP A 133 -8.26 34.75 -7.42
C ASP A 133 -6.73 34.96 -7.44
N PRO A 134 -6.26 36.09 -8.01
CA PRO A 134 -4.83 36.37 -8.14
C PRO A 134 -4.08 36.46 -6.80
N MET A 135 -4.80 36.61 -5.68
CA MET A 135 -4.22 36.70 -4.33
C MET A 135 -4.27 35.36 -3.59
N TRP A 136 -4.90 34.33 -4.16
CA TRP A 136 -4.95 33.01 -3.54
C TRP A 136 -3.55 32.42 -3.43
N ASP A 137 -3.25 31.87 -2.26
CA ASP A 137 -1.99 31.18 -1.98
C ASP A 137 -2.29 29.85 -1.27
N HIS A 138 -1.44 28.85 -1.47
CA HIS A 138 -1.63 27.50 -0.95
C HIS A 138 -1.20 27.39 0.53
N PHE A 139 -1.82 26.48 1.28
CA PHE A 139 -1.47 26.24 2.67
C PHE A 139 -0.09 25.60 2.83
N LEU A 140 0.23 24.64 1.96
CA LEU A 140 1.53 23.97 1.92
C LEU A 140 2.26 24.32 0.63
N SER A 141 3.55 24.69 0.72
CA SER A 141 4.36 25.06 -0.43
C SER A 141 4.25 24.07 -1.59
N SER A 142 3.90 24.56 -2.78
CA SER A 142 3.72 23.70 -3.95
C SER A 142 5.05 23.07 -4.38
N PRO A 143 5.14 21.73 -4.51
CA PRO A 143 6.36 21.08 -4.99
C PRO A 143 6.66 21.44 -6.45
N PRO A 144 7.94 21.52 -6.86
CA PRO A 144 8.37 22.01 -8.17
C PRO A 144 8.25 20.95 -9.28
N PHE A 145 7.06 20.36 -9.44
CA PHE A 145 6.71 19.41 -10.50
C PHE A 145 5.19 19.40 -10.76
N PRO A 146 4.74 18.94 -11.95
CA PRO A 146 3.32 18.98 -12.34
C PRO A 146 2.37 18.26 -11.37
N ALA A 147 1.10 18.64 -11.40
CA ALA A 147 0.08 18.15 -10.46
C ALA A 147 -0.29 16.68 -10.73
N TYR A 148 -0.64 16.34 -11.97
CA TYR A 148 -1.38 15.10 -12.23
C TYR A 148 -0.48 13.87 -12.41
N PHE A 149 -0.73 12.74 -11.74
CA PHE A 149 -1.58 12.56 -10.57
C PHE A 149 -0.75 12.69 -9.27
N SER A 150 -1.40 12.57 -8.11
CA SER A 150 -0.75 12.78 -6.80
C SER A 150 0.19 11.61 -6.46
N GLY A 151 1.48 11.92 -6.29
CA GLY A 151 2.48 10.91 -5.89
C GLY A 151 2.22 10.36 -4.49
N HIS A 152 1.81 11.19 -3.54
CA HIS A 152 1.44 10.72 -2.20
C HIS A 152 0.29 9.72 -2.27
N SER A 153 -0.74 10.02 -3.07
CA SER A 153 -1.91 9.16 -3.23
C SER A 153 -1.54 7.82 -3.88
N SER A 154 -0.65 7.83 -4.88
CA SER A 154 -0.23 6.60 -5.55
C SER A 154 0.71 5.73 -4.70
N PHE A 155 1.72 6.32 -4.05
CA PHE A 155 2.60 5.57 -3.15
C PHE A 155 1.83 4.97 -1.98
N SER A 156 0.87 5.72 -1.42
CA SER A 156 0.05 5.23 -0.32
C SER A 156 -0.84 4.08 -0.71
N ALA A 157 -1.52 4.17 -1.85
CA ALA A 157 -2.36 3.07 -2.31
C ALA A 157 -1.56 1.81 -2.67
N ALA A 158 -0.40 1.96 -3.32
CA ALA A 158 0.49 0.83 -3.62
C ALA A 158 0.98 0.15 -2.33
N SER A 159 1.42 0.94 -1.35
CA SER A 159 1.87 0.45 -0.04
C SER A 159 0.77 -0.25 0.73
N ALA A 160 -0.42 0.35 0.78
CA ALA A 160 -1.59 -0.23 1.45
C ALA A 160 -1.98 -1.58 0.84
N VAL A 161 -1.99 -1.70 -0.49
CA VAL A 161 -2.27 -2.97 -1.17
C VAL A 161 -1.20 -4.02 -0.86
N VAL A 162 0.09 -3.68 -0.96
CA VAL A 162 1.17 -4.64 -0.67
C VAL A 162 1.09 -5.14 0.78
N LEU A 163 0.87 -4.24 1.74
CA LEU A 163 0.73 -4.61 3.14
C LEU A 163 -0.52 -5.46 3.38
N ALA A 164 -1.66 -5.08 2.79
CA ALA A 164 -2.91 -5.83 2.92
C ALA A 164 -2.79 -7.25 2.32
N ASP A 165 -2.17 -7.39 1.15
CA ASP A 165 -1.92 -8.68 0.52
C ASP A 165 -0.94 -9.53 1.33
N PHE A 166 0.13 -8.91 1.85
CA PHE A 166 1.13 -9.61 2.64
C PHE A 166 0.55 -10.21 3.92
N TYR A 167 -0.32 -9.47 4.61
CA TYR A 167 -0.96 -9.90 5.86
C TYR A 167 -2.34 -10.55 5.66
N GLY A 168 -2.83 -10.60 4.42
CA GLY A 168 -4.12 -11.19 4.05
C GLY A 168 -5.36 -10.41 4.52
N ARG A 169 -5.20 -9.14 4.92
CA ARG A 169 -6.28 -8.27 5.40
C ARG A 169 -5.91 -6.79 5.34
N ASP A 170 -6.88 -5.94 5.06
CA ASP A 170 -6.75 -4.48 5.18
C ASP A 170 -6.91 -3.99 6.64
N THR A 171 -7.74 -4.70 7.42
CA THR A 171 -8.04 -4.36 8.82
C THR A 171 -6.88 -4.72 9.74
N LEU A 172 -5.91 -3.82 9.82
CA LEU A 172 -4.70 -3.92 10.61
C LEU A 172 -4.58 -2.69 11.52
N PRO A 173 -4.58 -2.88 12.86
CA PRO A 173 -4.26 -1.80 13.78
C PRO A 173 -2.77 -1.42 13.67
N PHE A 174 -2.47 -0.15 13.45
CA PHE A 174 -1.11 0.36 13.47
C PHE A 174 -1.07 1.84 13.85
N LYS A 175 0.13 2.33 14.15
CA LYS A 175 0.39 3.72 14.47
C LYS A 175 1.32 4.32 13.42
N ALA A 176 0.98 5.50 12.91
CA ALA A 176 1.87 6.30 12.07
C ALA A 176 2.34 7.54 12.85
N SER A 177 3.59 7.94 12.65
CA SER A 177 4.21 9.16 13.19
C SER A 177 4.59 10.11 12.06
N SER A 178 4.79 11.40 12.33
CA SER A 178 5.17 12.36 11.28
C SER A 178 6.51 13.03 11.56
N ASP A 179 7.41 13.01 10.56
CA ASP A 179 8.65 13.81 10.58
C ASP A 179 8.36 15.31 10.62
N SER A 180 7.23 15.73 10.05
CA SER A 180 6.79 17.13 9.97
C SER A 180 6.08 17.60 11.25
N LEU A 181 5.63 16.67 12.09
CA LEU A 181 5.03 16.92 13.40
C LEU A 181 5.64 15.99 14.46
N PRO A 182 6.88 16.24 14.90
CA PRO A 182 7.55 15.41 15.89
C PRO A 182 6.72 15.24 17.16
N GLY A 183 6.57 14.00 17.61
CA GLY A 183 5.77 13.65 18.79
C GLY A 183 4.27 13.48 18.52
N VAL A 184 3.78 13.82 17.32
CA VAL A 184 2.40 13.51 16.91
C VAL A 184 2.35 12.14 16.26
N ALA A 185 1.40 11.32 16.71
CA ALA A 185 1.13 10.01 16.14
C ALA A 185 -0.37 9.78 15.98
N ARG A 186 -0.76 8.99 14.99
CA ARG A 186 -2.15 8.64 14.68
C ARG A 186 -2.31 7.14 14.64
N ASP A 187 -3.40 6.67 15.23
CA ASP A 187 -3.79 5.27 15.21
C ASP A 187 -4.76 5.02 14.04
N TYR A 188 -4.52 3.95 13.31
CA TYR A 188 -5.35 3.50 12.19
C TYR A 188 -5.73 2.05 12.40
N THR A 189 -6.90 1.66 11.89
CA THR A 189 -7.37 0.27 11.88
C THR A 189 -7.46 -0.32 10.48
N SER A 190 -7.24 0.50 9.44
CA SER A 190 -7.30 0.13 8.03
C SER A 190 -6.16 0.83 7.29
N LEU A 191 -5.49 0.07 6.42
CA LEU A 191 -4.45 0.61 5.54
C LEU A 191 -5.07 1.51 4.46
N ALA A 192 -6.23 1.13 3.94
CA ALA A 192 -7.00 1.93 2.99
C ALA A 192 -7.44 3.27 3.58
N ASP A 193 -7.94 3.30 4.82
CA ASP A 193 -8.34 4.55 5.50
C ASP A 193 -7.15 5.50 5.69
N CYS A 194 -5.98 4.95 6.06
CA CYS A 194 -4.75 5.73 6.14
C CYS A 194 -4.35 6.30 4.78
N ALA A 195 -4.35 5.48 3.72
CA ALA A 195 -4.06 5.94 2.37
C ALA A 195 -5.08 6.99 1.88
N ASP A 196 -6.33 6.90 2.33
CA ASP A 196 -7.38 7.87 2.03
C ASP A 196 -7.13 9.21 2.69
N GLU A 197 -6.74 9.22 3.98
CA GLU A 197 -6.34 10.42 4.70
C GLU A 197 -5.10 11.07 4.07
N VAL A 198 -4.10 10.28 3.67
CA VAL A 198 -2.91 10.78 2.96
C VAL A 198 -3.32 11.50 1.68
N GLY A 199 -4.26 10.96 0.92
CA GLY A 199 -4.79 11.64 -0.27
C GLY A 199 -5.44 12.97 0.08
N MET A 200 -6.36 12.99 1.05
CA MET A 200 -7.06 14.21 1.47
C MET A 200 -6.12 15.30 1.98
N SER A 201 -5.01 14.93 2.62
CA SER A 201 -3.97 15.87 3.06
C SER A 201 -3.49 16.80 1.94
N ARG A 202 -3.50 16.33 0.69
CA ARG A 202 -3.01 17.10 -0.47
C ARG A 202 -4.01 18.14 -0.96
N ILE A 203 -5.31 17.92 -0.71
CA ILE A 203 -6.38 18.90 -0.95
C ILE A 203 -6.32 19.97 0.13
N TYR A 204 -6.22 19.56 1.40
CA TYR A 204 -6.10 20.47 2.54
C TYR A 204 -4.83 21.32 2.47
N GLY A 205 -3.75 20.77 1.89
CA GLY A 205 -2.53 21.50 1.61
C GLY A 205 -2.59 22.47 0.43
N GLY A 206 -3.64 22.41 -0.41
CA GLY A 206 -3.78 23.30 -1.57
C GLY A 206 -2.89 22.97 -2.76
N ILE A 207 -2.45 21.71 -2.89
CA ILE A 207 -1.39 21.34 -3.84
C ILE A 207 -1.79 20.26 -4.85
N HIS A 208 -2.93 19.60 -4.67
CA HIS A 208 -3.47 18.62 -5.62
C HIS A 208 -4.98 18.77 -5.76
N TYR A 209 -5.51 18.28 -6.88
CA TYR A 209 -6.95 18.17 -7.15
C TYR A 209 -7.51 16.83 -6.66
N SER A 210 -8.83 16.73 -6.44
CA SER A 210 -9.44 15.45 -6.04
C SER A 210 -9.27 14.35 -7.10
N PHE A 211 -9.28 14.69 -8.39
CA PHE A 211 -8.99 13.73 -9.46
C PHE A 211 -7.51 13.26 -9.47
N ASP A 212 -6.56 14.08 -9.01
CA ASP A 212 -5.16 13.65 -8.83
C ASP A 212 -5.07 12.53 -7.79
N ASN A 213 -5.90 12.61 -6.74
CA ASN A 213 -5.93 11.63 -5.68
C ASN A 213 -6.60 10.33 -6.12
N THR A 214 -7.76 10.43 -6.76
CA THR A 214 -8.51 9.26 -7.25
C THR A 214 -7.67 8.45 -8.23
N GLU A 215 -7.11 9.11 -9.25
CA GLU A 215 -6.30 8.42 -10.25
C GLU A 215 -5.01 7.88 -9.65
N GLY A 216 -4.33 8.66 -8.80
CA GLY A 216 -3.11 8.21 -8.15
C GLY A 216 -3.34 6.94 -7.35
N LYS A 217 -4.43 6.87 -6.57
CA LYS A 217 -4.78 5.65 -5.84
C LYS A 217 -5.08 4.48 -6.79
N GLU A 218 -5.81 4.71 -7.88
CA GLU A 218 -6.10 3.67 -8.86
C GLU A 218 -4.83 3.06 -9.47
N VAL A 219 -3.92 3.90 -9.94
CA VAL A 219 -2.62 3.44 -10.46
C VAL A 219 -1.81 2.72 -9.39
N GLY A 220 -1.73 3.29 -8.18
CA GLY A 220 -1.03 2.66 -7.06
C GLY A 220 -1.57 1.27 -6.72
N ARG A 221 -2.90 1.10 -6.70
CA ARG A 221 -3.53 -0.21 -6.47
C ARG A 221 -3.19 -1.21 -7.56
N LYS A 222 -3.23 -0.82 -8.85
CA LYS A 222 -2.85 -1.70 -9.97
C LYS A 222 -1.42 -2.21 -9.83
N VAL A 223 -0.48 -1.32 -9.51
CA VAL A 223 0.93 -1.69 -9.32
C VAL A 223 1.11 -2.58 -8.10
N GLY A 224 0.54 -2.21 -6.95
CA GLY A 224 0.60 -3.01 -5.73
C GLY A 224 0.08 -4.43 -5.95
N ASN A 225 -1.11 -4.56 -6.56
CA ASN A 225 -1.71 -5.86 -6.87
C ASN A 225 -0.81 -6.69 -7.79
N TYR A 226 -0.25 -6.09 -8.84
CA TYR A 226 0.62 -6.81 -9.78
C TYR A 226 1.87 -7.32 -9.08
N VAL A 227 2.55 -6.46 -8.31
CA VAL A 227 3.77 -6.84 -7.57
C VAL A 227 3.48 -7.96 -6.59
N SER A 228 2.44 -7.84 -5.76
CA SER A 228 2.05 -8.85 -4.77
C SER A 228 1.72 -10.22 -5.38
N THR A 229 1.19 -10.25 -6.60
CA THR A 229 0.71 -11.48 -7.26
C THR A 229 1.73 -12.13 -8.18
N HIS A 230 2.82 -11.44 -8.55
CA HIS A 230 3.80 -11.94 -9.52
C HIS A 230 5.22 -12.06 -8.98
N PHE A 231 5.57 -11.33 -7.92
CA PHE A 231 6.95 -11.24 -7.43
C PHE A 231 7.08 -11.79 -6.01
N LEU A 232 8.26 -12.36 -5.74
CA LEU A 232 8.66 -12.86 -4.41
C LEU A 232 7.54 -13.68 -3.75
N LEU A 233 6.88 -14.51 -4.55
CA LEU A 233 5.78 -15.33 -4.06
C LEU A 233 6.30 -16.28 -2.97
N PRO A 234 5.49 -16.61 -1.96
CA PRO A 234 5.88 -17.63 -0.98
C PRO A 234 6.34 -18.88 -1.73
N VAL A 235 7.43 -19.51 -1.27
CA VAL A 235 8.01 -20.68 -1.95
C VAL A 235 6.93 -21.75 -2.11
N SER A 236 6.45 -21.91 -3.34
CA SER A 236 5.36 -22.81 -3.70
C SER A 236 5.83 -24.19 -4.14
N ALA A 237 7.08 -24.56 -3.83
CA ALA A 237 7.74 -25.75 -4.39
C ALA A 237 7.75 -26.98 -3.47
N LEU A 238 7.35 -26.88 -2.21
CA LEU A 238 7.19 -28.04 -1.33
C LEU A 238 5.95 -27.87 -0.45
N PRO A 239 5.22 -28.96 -0.18
CA PRO A 239 4.24 -28.97 0.89
C PRO A 239 4.93 -28.56 2.19
N SER A 240 4.42 -27.54 2.86
CA SER A 240 4.93 -27.05 4.15
C SER A 240 4.00 -27.47 5.27
N VAL A 241 4.59 -27.85 6.40
CA VAL A 241 3.87 -28.12 7.64
C VAL A 241 4.28 -27.05 8.64
N ARG A 242 3.29 -26.29 9.13
CA ARG A 242 3.48 -25.31 10.21
C ARG A 242 2.88 -25.88 11.50
N VAL A 243 3.66 -25.85 12.57
CA VAL A 243 3.14 -26.09 13.91
C VAL A 243 2.35 -24.86 14.33
N SER A 244 1.05 -25.02 14.54
CA SER A 244 0.14 -23.93 14.93
C SER A 244 0.01 -23.81 16.45
N GLN A 245 0.01 -24.94 17.16
CA GLN A 245 -0.02 -24.96 18.63
C GLN A 245 0.58 -26.27 19.17
N VAL A 246 1.24 -26.20 20.34
CA VAL A 246 1.71 -27.37 21.09
C VAL A 246 1.08 -27.36 22.47
N ARG A 247 0.48 -28.49 22.89
CA ARG A 247 -0.06 -28.72 24.24
C ARG A 247 0.39 -30.10 24.73
N LEU A 248 0.19 -30.41 26.02
CA LEU A 248 0.54 -31.71 26.57
C LEU A 248 -0.18 -32.82 25.78
N GLY A 249 0.59 -33.69 25.12
CA GLY A 249 0.08 -34.81 24.32
C GLY A 249 -0.56 -34.45 22.97
N THR A 250 -0.63 -33.17 22.58
CA THR A 250 -1.25 -32.75 21.30
C THR A 250 -0.43 -31.70 20.55
N VAL A 251 -0.33 -31.86 19.22
CA VAL A 251 0.24 -30.86 18.31
C VAL A 251 -0.75 -30.54 17.21
N GLU A 252 -1.09 -29.25 17.07
CA GLU A 252 -1.89 -28.76 15.97
C GLU A 252 -0.99 -28.32 14.82
N LEU A 253 -1.29 -28.84 13.64
CA LEU A 253 -0.54 -28.63 12.42
C LEU A 253 -1.43 -28.00 11.37
N THR A 254 -0.86 -27.07 10.61
CA THR A 254 -1.44 -26.55 9.38
C THR A 254 -0.55 -27.00 8.22
N VAL A 255 -1.13 -27.69 7.24
CA VAL A 255 -0.42 -28.17 6.05
C VAL A 255 -0.84 -27.34 4.84
N GLN A 256 0.13 -26.78 4.11
CA GLN A 256 -0.07 -25.86 2.99
C GLN A 256 0.84 -26.20 1.81
N GLY A 257 0.47 -25.86 0.59
CA GLY A 257 1.29 -26.07 -0.62
C GLY A 257 0.55 -25.67 -1.89
N ARG A 258 1.13 -25.93 -3.06
CA ARG A 258 0.44 -25.97 -4.37
C ARG A 258 0.69 -27.34 -4.99
N GLY A 259 -0.34 -27.93 -5.60
CA GLY A 259 -0.26 -29.19 -6.34
C GLY A 259 -1.66 -29.61 -6.82
N THR A 260 -1.73 -30.43 -7.88
CA THR A 260 -2.96 -31.11 -8.31
C THR A 260 -3.09 -32.51 -7.69
N GLY A 261 -2.03 -32.99 -7.02
CA GLY A 261 -1.94 -34.30 -6.40
C GLY A 261 -2.47 -34.36 -4.96
N ARG A 262 -2.34 -35.55 -4.38
CA ARG A 262 -2.65 -35.82 -2.98
C ARG A 262 -1.43 -35.47 -2.14
N LEU A 263 -1.67 -34.83 -0.99
CA LEU A 263 -0.63 -34.50 -0.03
C LEU A 263 -0.70 -35.47 1.16
N GLU A 264 0.43 -36.01 1.57
CA GLU A 264 0.56 -36.87 2.74
C GLU A 264 1.40 -36.18 3.82
N LEU A 265 0.79 -35.97 4.98
CA LEU A 265 1.48 -35.55 6.20
C LEU A 265 2.15 -36.76 6.83
N GLN A 266 3.44 -36.63 7.13
CA GLN A 266 4.24 -37.66 7.76
C GLN A 266 4.94 -37.11 9.01
N VAL A 267 5.26 -38.01 9.95
CA VAL A 267 5.99 -37.71 11.18
C VAL A 267 7.21 -38.61 11.34
N SER A 268 8.25 -38.09 11.97
CA SER A 268 9.47 -38.82 12.32
C SER A 268 9.94 -38.44 13.72
N GLU A 269 10.59 -39.37 14.41
CA GLU A 269 11.26 -39.12 15.70
C GLU A 269 12.80 -39.00 15.54
N ASP A 270 13.33 -39.44 14.40
CA ASP A 270 14.77 -39.59 14.16
C ASP A 270 15.27 -38.89 12.89
N LEU A 271 14.39 -38.20 12.16
CA LEU A 271 14.61 -37.58 10.84
C LEU A 271 15.00 -38.57 9.72
N ARG A 272 14.95 -39.88 9.97
CA ARG A 272 15.33 -40.93 9.02
C ARG A 272 14.11 -41.72 8.57
N THR A 273 13.26 -42.08 9.51
CA THR A 273 12.07 -42.90 9.28
C THR A 273 10.84 -42.02 9.44
N PHE A 274 10.09 -41.85 8.36
CA PHE A 274 8.85 -41.08 8.35
C PHE A 274 7.66 -42.02 8.20
N VAL A 275 6.66 -41.86 9.08
CA VAL A 275 5.40 -42.62 9.05
C VAL A 275 4.24 -41.70 8.69
N PRO A 276 3.27 -42.14 7.87
CA PRO A 276 2.09 -41.34 7.53
C PRO A 276 1.21 -41.05 8.75
N LEU A 277 0.66 -39.83 8.79
CA LEU A 277 -0.33 -39.38 9.79
C LEU A 277 -1.71 -39.15 9.17
N SER A 278 -1.73 -38.50 8.00
CA SER A 278 -2.95 -38.12 7.31
C SER A 278 -2.66 -37.80 5.85
N SER A 279 -3.67 -37.91 5.00
CA SER A 279 -3.57 -37.40 3.64
C SER A 279 -4.86 -36.71 3.23
N SER A 280 -4.71 -35.70 2.39
CA SER A 280 -5.82 -34.93 1.84
C SER A 280 -5.51 -34.57 0.39
N MET A 281 -6.57 -34.45 -0.41
CA MET A 281 -6.45 -33.68 -1.65
C MET A 281 -6.07 -32.24 -1.29
N PHE A 282 -5.35 -31.58 -2.19
CA PHE A 282 -5.08 -30.15 -2.03
C PHE A 282 -6.39 -29.36 -1.84
N VAL A 283 -6.42 -28.54 -0.79
CA VAL A 283 -7.50 -27.58 -0.52
C VAL A 283 -6.87 -26.18 -0.46
N PRO A 284 -7.37 -25.20 -1.24
CA PRO A 284 -6.94 -23.81 -1.11
C PRO A 284 -7.05 -23.34 0.35
N GLY A 285 -5.95 -22.79 0.90
CA GLY A 285 -5.86 -22.40 2.31
C GLY A 285 -5.25 -23.47 3.23
N GLY A 286 -5.02 -24.68 2.71
CA GLY A 286 -4.47 -25.80 3.47
C GLY A 286 -5.50 -26.55 4.31
N TRP A 287 -5.06 -27.56 5.05
CA TRP A 287 -5.89 -28.27 6.03
C TRP A 287 -5.20 -28.32 7.39
N ARG A 288 -6.02 -28.51 8.43
CA ARG A 288 -5.54 -28.68 9.80
C ARG A 288 -5.54 -30.15 10.20
N TYR A 289 -4.54 -30.54 10.97
CA TYR A 289 -4.44 -31.86 11.57
C TYR A 289 -4.01 -31.76 13.03
N THR A 290 -4.62 -32.56 13.90
CA THR A 290 -4.25 -32.65 15.31
C THR A 290 -3.59 -34.00 15.55
N ASP A 291 -2.29 -34.00 15.82
CA ASP A 291 -1.57 -35.18 16.29
C ASP A 291 -1.83 -35.33 17.80
N THR A 292 -2.62 -36.34 18.17
CA THR A 292 -2.98 -36.64 19.58
C THR A 292 -2.01 -37.60 20.26
N ASN A 293 -0.90 -37.93 19.62
CA ASN A 293 0.11 -38.86 20.14
C ASN A 293 1.46 -38.16 20.32
N ALA A 294 1.48 -36.93 20.82
CA ALA A 294 2.69 -36.12 20.92
C ALA A 294 3.55 -36.40 22.16
N ASN A 295 3.55 -37.64 22.67
CA ASN A 295 4.22 -38.02 23.93
C ASN A 295 5.73 -38.32 23.79
N PHE A 296 6.33 -38.03 22.64
CA PHE A 296 7.73 -38.31 22.34
C PHE A 296 8.61 -37.10 22.64
N ALA A 297 9.89 -37.34 22.97
CA ALA A 297 10.84 -36.27 23.33
C ALA A 297 11.13 -35.30 22.18
N SER A 298 10.96 -35.72 20.92
CA SER A 298 11.07 -34.88 19.72
C SER A 298 10.26 -35.48 18.57
N LYS A 299 9.57 -34.62 17.81
CA LYS A 299 8.85 -34.99 16.59
C LYS A 299 9.16 -34.02 15.46
N PHE A 300 9.29 -34.54 14.25
CA PHE A 300 9.52 -33.79 13.03
C PHE A 300 8.39 -34.10 12.06
N TYR A 301 7.80 -33.05 11.48
CA TYR A 301 6.71 -33.19 10.53
C TYR A 301 7.14 -32.74 9.15
N ARG A 302 6.69 -33.47 8.13
CA ARG A 302 6.82 -33.05 6.73
C ARG A 302 5.54 -33.37 5.99
N ALA A 303 5.31 -32.66 4.90
CA ALA A 303 4.30 -33.04 3.94
C ALA A 303 4.99 -33.37 2.61
N VAL A 304 4.54 -34.45 1.98
CA VAL A 304 5.06 -34.91 0.69
C VAL A 304 3.90 -34.99 -0.30
N GLU A 305 4.18 -34.73 -1.57
CA GLU A 305 3.24 -35.01 -2.65
C GLU A 305 3.34 -36.50 -2.98
N THR A 306 2.19 -37.16 -3.07
CA THR A 306 2.10 -38.56 -3.50
C THR A 306 1.44 -38.60 -4.87
N GLU A 307 2.00 -39.40 -5.77
CA GLU A 307 1.43 -39.66 -7.12
C GLU A 307 -0.01 -40.20 -7.05
#